data_AF-A0A955TG85-F1
#
_entry.id   AF-A0A955TG85-F1
#
_cell.length_a   1.000
_cell.length_b   1.000
_cell.length_c   1.000
_cell.angle_alpha   90.00
_cell.angle_beta   90.00
_cell.angle_gamma   90.00
#
_symmetry.space_group_name_H-M   'P 1'
#
loop_
_entity.id
_entity.type
_entity.pdbx_description
1 polymer ?
#
loop_
_entity_poly.entity_id
_entity_poly.type
_entity_poly.pdbx_seq_one_letter_code
_entity_poly.pdbx_strand_id
1 'polypeptide(L)'
;STATDTATITVTAVNDAPVITSNGGGSTASVNVTENQTSVTTATATDVDLPADSLTFTIIGGADASLFSIGSGTGVLVFNTAHDFESPADADSNNVYEVTVQVSDGNGGVDTQAIAVTVTDDNDMPAITSNGGGPTAVVNVAENQRFVTTVTATDVDQPANTLTYSILGGADAALFVLDPASGALRFAVSPDFEIPTDADGNNVYEVTVQVSDGNGGVATQAIQITVTNVQEGLPPLPPSPQPGPTPTPAPSPRPTPESPLDTSPSGTPPIGFPDSFGGQSTAGRDLSRHPELQSVPDWNRVLEVAPFLRPGSFGTTSEQIRAYAPAPVLLSSIELSQEFLQQLNSFADDLEETTQQTIDERSFFIRMMEYTGLGVSGVLLAWLVRSGTLLASLLATLPAWRNFDPIAILDMDQKSQEILTKKMREAAEKENLEHHGLDRMLDQDIDQSGPPSSTFSSRSS
;
A
#
# COMPACT_ATOMS: atom_id res chain seq x y z
N SER A 1 42.17 -3.14 85.30
CA SER A 1 40.96 -3.57 84.57
C SER A 1 40.84 -2.69 83.34
N THR A 2 40.41 -3.24 82.22
CA THR A 2 39.97 -2.46 81.06
C THR A 2 38.44 -2.38 81.12
N ALA A 3 37.90 -1.17 81.08
CA ALA A 3 36.48 -0.94 80.92
C ALA A 3 36.20 -0.70 79.44
N THR A 4 35.21 -1.40 78.90
CA THR A 4 34.72 -1.19 77.53
C THR A 4 33.46 -0.35 77.64
N ASP A 5 33.40 0.72 76.84
CA ASP A 5 32.22 1.55 76.70
C ASP A 5 31.77 1.50 75.24
N THR A 6 30.47 1.43 75.01
CA THR A 6 29.89 1.33 73.67
C THR A 6 29.11 2.60 73.38
N ALA A 7 29.54 3.34 72.37
CA ALA A 7 28.82 4.49 71.84
C ALA A 7 28.02 4.07 70.60
N THR A 8 26.73 4.41 70.59
CA THR A 8 25.88 4.28 69.41
C THR A 8 25.89 5.61 68.65
N ILE A 9 26.26 5.58 67.38
CA ILE A 9 26.18 6.73 66.47
C ILE A 9 24.97 6.51 65.56
N THR A 10 24.02 7.44 65.60
CA THR A 10 22.89 7.43 64.68
C THR A 10 23.15 8.44 63.57
N VAL A 11 23.06 7.98 62.31
CA VAL A 11 23.13 8.84 61.13
C VAL A 11 21.71 9.07 60.63
N THR A 12 21.33 10.34 60.44
CA THR A 12 20.04 10.72 59.86
C THR A 12 20.20 10.90 58.36
N ALA A 13 19.34 10.24 57.57
CA ALA A 13 19.28 10.47 56.13
C ALA A 13 18.86 11.91 55.82
N VAL A 14 19.39 12.44 54.71
CA VAL A 14 19.04 13.73 54.13
C VAL A 14 18.64 13.44 52.71
N ASN A 15 17.64 14.18 52.20
CA ASN A 15 17.15 14.05 50.84
C ASN A 15 18.27 14.28 49.82
N ASP A 16 18.43 13.34 48.90
CA ASP A 16 19.27 13.43 47.73
C ASP A 16 18.42 13.91 46.54
N ALA A 17 19.02 14.57 45.54
CA ALA A 17 18.25 15.01 44.38
C ALA A 17 18.10 13.86 43.37
N PRO A 18 16.96 13.76 42.66
CA PRO A 18 16.82 12.81 41.57
C PRO A 18 17.80 13.15 40.44
N VAL A 19 18.14 12.18 39.60
CA VAL A 19 19.04 12.35 38.46
C VAL A 19 18.40 11.79 37.19
N ILE A 20 18.28 12.60 36.15
CA ILE A 20 17.83 12.18 34.82
C ILE A 20 18.94 11.32 34.17
N THR A 21 18.55 10.12 33.75
CA THR A 21 19.45 9.11 33.16
C THR A 21 19.16 8.82 31.69
N SER A 22 17.99 9.22 31.18
CA SER A 22 17.61 9.06 29.76
C SER A 22 18.47 9.91 28.82
N ASN A 23 18.54 9.50 27.55
CA ASN A 23 19.18 10.23 26.45
C ASN A 23 20.64 10.62 26.73
N GLY A 24 21.37 9.77 27.49
CA GLY A 24 22.76 10.03 27.89
C GLY A 24 22.93 10.75 29.23
N GLY A 25 21.83 11.17 29.87
CA GLY A 25 21.84 11.91 31.15
C GLY A 25 22.48 13.29 31.05
N GLY A 26 22.70 13.92 32.20
CA GLY A 26 23.33 15.24 32.30
C GLY A 26 22.45 16.41 31.82
N SER A 27 23.06 17.59 31.70
CA SER A 27 22.32 18.85 31.48
C SER A 27 21.72 19.01 30.08
N THR A 28 22.20 18.26 29.10
CA THR A 28 21.80 18.40 27.69
C THR A 28 21.68 17.04 27.02
N ALA A 29 20.69 16.88 26.15
CA ALA A 29 20.52 15.71 25.30
C ALA A 29 20.12 16.12 23.88
N SER A 30 20.35 15.23 22.92
CA SER A 30 19.86 15.34 21.55
C SER A 30 19.13 14.06 21.18
N VAL A 31 17.98 14.21 20.52
CA VAL A 31 17.13 13.13 20.07
C VAL A 31 16.74 13.39 18.62
N ASN A 32 16.79 12.36 17.78
CA ASN A 32 16.28 12.45 16.42
C ASN A 32 14.93 11.75 16.36
N VAL A 33 13.99 12.37 15.68
CA VAL A 33 12.67 11.81 15.39
C VAL A 33 12.39 12.00 13.92
N THR A 34 11.85 10.98 13.28
CA THR A 34 11.35 11.15 11.91
C THR A 34 10.12 12.05 11.95
N GLU A 35 9.96 12.87 10.92
CA GLU A 35 8.80 13.73 10.76
C GLU A 35 7.47 12.97 10.74
N ASN A 36 6.37 13.73 10.75
CA ASN A 36 5.00 13.21 10.73
C ASN A 36 4.66 12.29 11.92
N GLN A 37 5.44 12.36 13.00
CA GLN A 37 5.23 11.63 14.25
C GLN A 37 5.12 12.58 15.45
N THR A 38 4.44 12.11 16.50
CA THR A 38 4.32 12.85 17.78
C THR A 38 5.17 12.25 18.89
N SER A 39 5.62 11.01 18.76
CA SER A 39 6.47 10.36 19.77
C SER A 39 7.87 10.93 19.73
N VAL A 40 8.42 11.31 20.89
CA VAL A 40 9.77 11.88 20.98
C VAL A 40 10.72 10.95 21.75
N THR A 41 10.58 10.91 23.07
CA THR A 41 11.40 10.07 23.95
C THR A 41 10.70 9.87 25.28
N THR A 42 11.29 9.06 26.16
CA THR A 42 10.85 8.94 27.56
C THR A 42 11.97 9.40 28.47
N ALA A 43 11.71 10.46 29.24
CA ALA A 43 12.58 10.89 30.31
C ALA A 43 12.54 9.86 31.45
N THR A 44 13.71 9.38 31.86
CA THR A 44 13.85 8.46 32.99
C THR A 44 14.80 9.06 34.01
N ALA A 45 14.52 8.85 35.28
CA ALA A 45 15.33 9.36 36.37
C ALA A 45 15.45 8.33 37.49
N THR A 46 16.49 8.48 38.31
CA THR A 46 16.75 7.65 39.48
C THR A 46 16.92 8.54 40.71
N ASP A 47 16.46 8.04 41.85
CA ASP A 47 16.66 8.65 43.16
C ASP A 47 17.20 7.58 44.11
N VAL A 48 18.14 7.95 44.98
CA VAL A 48 18.83 7.02 45.89
C VAL A 48 18.15 6.94 47.26
N ASP A 49 17.22 7.84 47.56
CA ASP A 49 16.54 7.88 48.85
C ASP A 49 15.74 6.60 49.17
N LEU A 50 15.70 6.27 50.46
CA LEU A 50 14.96 5.13 51.00
C LEU A 50 14.03 5.56 52.15
N PRO A 51 12.71 5.29 52.04
CA PRO A 51 12.01 4.68 50.91
C PRO A 51 12.11 5.55 49.63
N ALA A 52 11.99 4.91 48.46
CA ALA A 52 12.12 5.61 47.17
C ALA A 52 11.04 6.70 47.02
N ASP A 53 11.49 7.88 46.61
CA ASP A 53 10.62 9.02 46.36
C ASP A 53 9.83 8.90 45.06
N SER A 54 8.69 9.60 45.01
CA SER A 54 7.82 9.62 43.83
C SER A 54 8.27 10.71 42.86
N LEU A 55 8.84 10.29 41.73
CA LEU A 55 9.35 11.22 40.73
C LEU A 55 8.24 11.83 39.87
N THR A 56 8.27 13.16 39.72
CA THR A 56 7.33 13.93 38.91
C THR A 56 8.07 14.70 37.82
N PHE A 57 7.70 14.46 36.56
CA PHE A 57 8.26 15.13 35.40
C PHE A 57 7.41 16.34 34.98
N THR A 58 8.08 17.41 34.57
CA THR A 58 7.45 18.65 34.07
C THR A 58 8.29 19.25 32.94
N ILE A 59 7.66 20.04 32.08
CA ILE A 59 8.37 20.92 31.12
C ILE A 59 8.46 22.30 31.76
N ILE A 60 9.67 22.82 31.88
CA ILE A 60 9.96 24.09 32.59
C ILE A 60 10.46 25.21 31.67
N GLY A 61 10.75 24.90 30.40
CA GLY A 61 11.28 25.89 29.45
C GLY A 61 11.68 25.27 28.11
N GLY A 62 12.47 26.01 27.35
CA GLY A 62 12.78 25.74 25.94
C GLY A 62 12.08 26.74 25.01
N ALA A 63 12.65 27.01 23.84
CA ALA A 63 12.05 27.93 22.86
C ALA A 63 10.70 27.39 22.37
N ASP A 64 10.58 26.07 22.26
CA ASP A 64 9.45 25.35 21.67
C ASP A 64 8.61 24.62 22.71
N ALA A 65 8.76 24.96 23.99
CA ALA A 65 8.13 24.26 25.11
C ALA A 65 6.60 24.06 24.94
N SER A 66 5.91 25.02 24.30
CA SER A 66 4.47 24.94 24.05
C SER A 66 4.06 23.89 23.01
N LEU A 67 5.01 23.38 22.22
CA LEU A 67 4.78 22.33 21.22
C LEU A 67 4.85 20.92 21.83
N PHE A 68 5.26 20.79 23.09
CA PHE A 68 5.43 19.52 23.77
C PHE A 68 4.41 19.30 24.89
N SER A 69 4.26 18.03 25.27
CA SER A 69 3.69 17.61 26.54
C SER A 69 4.49 16.46 27.13
N ILE A 70 4.52 16.37 28.47
CA ILE A 70 5.19 15.30 29.19
C ILE A 70 4.24 14.62 30.18
N GLY A 71 4.25 13.29 30.21
CA GLY A 71 3.51 12.53 31.20
C GLY A 71 4.16 12.67 32.58
N SER A 72 3.47 13.30 33.54
CA SER A 72 4.09 13.67 34.82
C SER A 72 4.58 12.49 35.66
N GLY A 73 3.93 11.33 35.59
CA GLY A 73 4.37 10.11 36.28
C GLY A 73 5.12 9.10 35.39
N THR A 74 5.21 9.35 34.08
CA THR A 74 5.79 8.39 33.11
C THR A 74 7.04 8.92 32.42
N GLY A 75 7.25 10.23 32.42
CA GLY A 75 8.33 10.89 31.70
C GLY A 75 8.19 10.85 30.17
N VAL A 76 7.09 10.31 29.63
CA VAL A 76 6.86 10.22 28.19
C VAL A 76 6.70 11.62 27.62
N LEU A 77 7.68 12.05 26.82
CA LEU A 77 7.71 13.33 26.12
C LEU A 77 7.19 13.14 24.69
N VAL A 78 6.22 13.96 24.29
CA VAL A 78 5.62 13.93 22.95
C VAL A 78 5.45 15.35 22.41
N PHE A 79 5.39 15.47 21.09
CA PHE A 79 4.82 16.64 20.45
C PHE A 79 3.30 16.65 20.57
N ASN A 80 2.73 17.84 20.67
CA ASN A 80 1.27 18.05 20.70
C ASN A 80 0.64 17.85 19.32
N THR A 81 1.41 18.08 18.24
CA THR A 81 1.04 17.85 16.83
C THR A 81 2.22 17.25 16.10
N ALA A 82 1.98 16.42 15.08
CA ALA A 82 3.05 15.96 14.21
C ALA A 82 3.63 17.15 13.43
N HIS A 83 4.96 17.16 13.25
CA HIS A 83 5.68 18.19 12.54
C HIS A 83 6.27 17.63 11.25
N ASP A 84 6.22 18.45 10.21
CA ASP A 84 6.66 18.20 8.83
C ASP A 84 8.03 18.89 8.66
N PHE A 85 9.00 18.18 8.08
CA PHE A 85 10.38 18.66 7.95
C PHE A 85 10.50 19.83 6.96
N GLU A 86 9.72 19.81 5.89
CA GLU A 86 9.65 20.84 4.85
C GLU A 86 8.90 22.09 5.35
N SER A 87 8.07 21.95 6.40
CA SER A 87 7.32 23.02 7.05
C SER A 87 7.58 23.10 8.56
N PRO A 88 8.81 23.43 9.00
CA PRO A 88 9.17 23.48 10.41
C PRO A 88 8.33 24.52 11.17
N ALA A 89 7.94 24.15 12.38
CA ALA A 89 7.11 24.96 13.27
C ALA A 89 7.84 25.40 14.56
N ASP A 90 9.12 25.05 14.67
CA ASP A 90 10.03 25.54 15.70
C ASP A 90 10.25 27.06 15.60
N ALA A 91 10.78 27.64 16.67
CA ALA A 91 10.91 29.08 16.81
C ALA A 91 11.82 29.74 15.77
N ASP A 92 12.79 29.02 15.22
CA ASP A 92 13.78 29.54 14.28
C ASP A 92 13.84 28.81 12.92
N SER A 93 12.91 27.89 12.65
CA SER A 93 12.73 27.20 11.36
C SER A 93 13.95 26.37 10.93
N ASN A 94 14.60 25.69 11.88
CA ASN A 94 15.82 24.92 11.64
C ASN A 94 15.65 23.40 11.80
N ASN A 95 14.44 22.92 12.10
CA ASN A 95 14.07 21.52 12.39
C ASN A 95 14.65 20.98 13.70
N VAL A 96 15.03 21.84 14.64
CA VAL A 96 15.54 21.48 15.96
C VAL A 96 14.68 22.16 17.02
N TYR A 97 13.84 21.36 17.65
CA TYR A 97 12.88 21.82 18.64
C TYR A 97 13.48 21.74 20.04
N GLU A 98 13.54 22.85 20.77
CA GLU A 98 14.16 22.90 22.09
C GLU A 98 13.14 22.87 23.24
N VAL A 99 13.33 21.91 24.15
CA VAL A 99 12.50 21.73 25.35
C VAL A 99 13.37 21.40 26.56
N THR A 100 13.08 22.02 27.70
CA THR A 100 13.75 21.73 28.97
C THR A 100 12.79 21.00 29.90
N VAL A 101 13.14 19.76 30.24
CA VAL A 101 12.40 18.92 31.18
C VAL A 101 13.02 19.01 32.57
N GLN A 102 12.19 18.85 33.60
CA GLN A 102 12.59 18.75 34.99
C GLN A 102 11.96 17.52 35.62
N VAL A 103 12.72 16.82 36.46
CA VAL A 103 12.20 15.84 37.42
C VAL A 103 12.32 16.38 38.83
N SER A 104 11.30 16.14 39.67
CA SER A 104 11.32 16.46 41.10
C SER A 104 10.92 15.25 41.93
N ASP A 105 11.55 15.09 43.09
CA ASP A 105 11.23 14.08 44.12
C ASP A 105 10.03 14.48 45.01
N GLY A 106 9.56 15.72 44.92
CA GLY A 106 8.52 16.28 45.80
C GLY A 106 9.00 16.72 47.18
N ASN A 107 10.28 16.53 47.49
CA ASN A 107 10.93 16.78 48.77
C ASN A 107 11.96 17.93 48.70
N GLY A 108 12.19 18.47 47.50
CA GLY A 108 12.99 19.67 47.25
C GLY A 108 14.18 19.43 46.32
N GLY A 109 14.47 18.18 45.99
CA GLY A 109 15.42 17.81 44.95
C GLY A 109 14.79 17.94 43.56
N VAL A 110 15.60 18.46 42.64
CA VAL A 110 15.25 18.57 41.21
C VAL A 110 16.48 18.31 40.35
N ASP A 111 16.23 17.78 39.16
CA ASP A 111 17.22 17.75 38.08
C ASP A 111 16.57 18.16 36.76
N THR A 112 17.36 18.74 35.86
CA THR A 112 16.88 19.35 34.63
C THR A 112 17.75 18.95 33.44
N GLN A 113 17.11 18.67 32.31
CA GLN A 113 17.78 18.33 31.06
C GLN A 113 17.18 19.16 29.92
N ALA A 114 18.02 19.90 29.21
CA ALA A 114 17.65 20.55 27.96
C ALA A 114 17.78 19.55 26.81
N ILE A 115 16.69 19.31 26.08
CA ILE A 115 16.61 18.33 25.00
C ILE A 115 16.43 19.10 23.70
N ALA A 116 17.36 18.89 22.77
CA ALA A 116 17.23 19.31 21.38
C ALA A 116 16.66 18.14 20.56
N VAL A 117 15.44 18.31 20.05
CA VAL A 117 14.73 17.29 19.26
C VAL A 117 14.86 17.66 17.79
N THR A 118 15.71 16.94 17.07
CA THR A 118 15.88 17.14 15.62
C THR A 118 14.84 16.31 14.88
N VAL A 119 13.96 16.99 14.14
CA VAL A 119 13.09 16.33 13.16
C VAL A 119 13.91 16.02 11.93
N THR A 120 13.85 14.77 11.47
CA THR A 120 14.57 14.30 10.28
C THR A 120 13.57 14.02 9.17
N ASP A 121 13.92 14.51 7.99
CA ASP A 121 13.31 14.23 6.69
C ASP A 121 13.06 12.73 6.46
N ASP A 122 11.86 12.40 5.97
CA ASP A 122 11.49 11.11 5.39
C ASP A 122 10.67 11.34 4.12
N ASN A 123 10.99 10.57 3.08
CA ASN A 123 10.47 10.80 1.74
C ASN A 123 8.94 10.90 1.67
N ASP A 124 8.44 12.05 1.24
CA ASP A 124 7.04 12.31 1.00
C ASP A 124 6.52 11.69 -0.30
N MET A 125 5.21 11.52 -0.36
CA MET A 125 4.58 11.05 -1.59
C MET A 125 4.43 12.19 -2.59
N PRO A 126 4.79 11.99 -3.88
CA PRO A 126 4.49 12.98 -4.91
C PRO A 126 2.97 13.13 -5.07
N ALA A 127 2.51 14.31 -5.47
CA ALA A 127 1.11 14.64 -5.70
C ALA A 127 0.91 15.13 -7.14
N ILE A 128 0.01 14.48 -7.89
CA ILE A 128 -0.40 14.96 -9.22
C ILE A 128 -1.24 16.23 -9.03
N THR A 129 -0.91 17.30 -9.76
CA THR A 129 -1.58 18.60 -9.69
C THR A 129 -2.37 18.95 -10.96
N SER A 130 -2.06 18.29 -12.08
CA SER A 130 -2.77 18.47 -13.35
C SER A 130 -4.21 17.95 -13.31
N ASN A 131 -5.04 18.50 -14.21
CA ASN A 131 -6.43 18.04 -14.45
C ASN A 131 -7.31 17.98 -13.18
N GLY A 132 -7.05 18.85 -12.20
CA GLY A 132 -7.77 18.92 -10.93
C GLY A 132 -7.11 18.16 -9.77
N GLY A 133 -5.99 17.47 -10.00
CA GLY A 133 -5.15 16.84 -8.97
C GLY A 133 -5.79 15.69 -8.16
N GLY A 134 -7.04 15.33 -8.48
CA GLY A 134 -7.74 14.23 -7.83
C GLY A 134 -7.33 12.85 -8.37
N PRO A 135 -7.88 11.76 -7.79
CA PRO A 135 -7.63 10.39 -8.26
C PRO A 135 -8.22 10.11 -9.65
N THR A 136 -9.18 10.94 -10.08
CA THR A 136 -9.83 10.86 -11.39
C THR A 136 -9.86 12.23 -12.06
N ALA A 137 -9.70 12.25 -13.38
CA ALA A 137 -9.84 13.45 -14.20
C ALA A 137 -10.66 13.14 -15.45
N VAL A 138 -11.35 14.17 -15.97
CA VAL A 138 -12.03 14.11 -17.27
C VAL A 138 -11.43 15.17 -18.18
N VAL A 139 -11.03 14.76 -19.37
CA VAL A 139 -10.45 15.63 -20.39
C VAL A 139 -11.26 15.48 -21.67
N ASN A 140 -11.56 16.59 -22.34
CA ASN A 140 -12.20 16.57 -23.65
C ASN A 140 -11.16 16.88 -24.72
N VAL A 141 -11.08 16.05 -25.75
CA VAL A 141 -10.14 16.21 -26.85
C VAL A 141 -10.94 16.16 -28.16
N ALA A 142 -10.72 17.13 -29.04
CA ALA A 142 -11.29 17.05 -30.37
C ALA A 142 -10.66 15.91 -31.16
N GLU A 143 -11.44 15.21 -31.97
CA GLU A 143 -10.90 14.18 -32.85
C GLU A 143 -9.79 14.73 -33.77
N ASN A 144 -9.05 13.82 -34.41
CA ASN A 144 -7.89 14.12 -35.24
C ASN A 144 -6.71 14.78 -34.49
N GLN A 145 -6.79 14.95 -33.16
CA GLN A 145 -5.71 15.47 -32.32
C GLN A 145 -5.06 14.38 -31.48
N ARG A 146 -3.71 14.36 -31.45
CA ARG A 146 -2.98 13.41 -30.59
C ARG A 146 -2.73 13.91 -29.18
N PHE A 147 -2.53 15.20 -28.99
CA PHE A 147 -2.18 15.71 -27.67
C PHE A 147 -3.42 15.70 -26.78
N VAL A 148 -3.30 15.13 -25.58
CA VAL A 148 -4.40 15.05 -24.61
C VAL A 148 -4.21 16.11 -23.54
N THR A 149 -3.14 15.97 -22.75
CA THR A 149 -2.82 16.83 -21.62
C THR A 149 -1.35 16.63 -21.22
N THR A 150 -0.87 17.47 -20.32
CA THR A 150 0.41 17.26 -19.62
C THR A 150 0.12 16.90 -18.18
N VAL A 151 0.55 15.71 -17.76
CA VAL A 151 0.50 15.29 -16.36
C VAL A 151 1.59 16.03 -15.61
N THR A 152 1.22 16.81 -14.61
CA THR A 152 2.15 17.54 -13.75
C THR A 152 1.98 17.09 -12.32
N ALA A 153 3.08 17.05 -11.58
CA ALA A 153 3.10 16.65 -10.19
C ALA A 153 4.10 17.50 -9.41
N THR A 154 3.94 17.52 -8.10
CA THR A 154 4.84 18.16 -7.14
C THR A 154 5.25 17.15 -6.08
N ASP A 155 6.41 17.36 -5.50
CA ASP A 155 6.97 16.58 -4.41
C ASP A 155 7.69 17.59 -3.52
N VAL A 156 7.48 17.50 -2.22
CA VAL A 156 7.88 18.54 -1.27
C VAL A 156 9.30 18.33 -0.74
N ASP A 157 9.81 17.10 -0.81
CA ASP A 157 11.10 16.67 -0.25
C ASP A 157 12.25 17.64 -0.58
N GLN A 158 13.17 17.79 0.38
CA GLN A 158 14.40 18.56 0.18
C GLN A 158 15.67 17.74 0.42
N PRO A 159 16.49 17.48 -0.62
CA PRO A 159 16.45 18.09 -1.95
C PRO A 159 15.35 17.51 -2.85
N ALA A 160 14.74 18.37 -3.67
CA ALA A 160 13.67 17.99 -4.58
C ALA A 160 13.97 16.75 -5.44
N ASN A 161 13.05 15.78 -5.39
CA ASN A 161 13.12 14.54 -6.16
C ASN A 161 12.91 14.76 -7.66
N THR A 162 13.52 13.89 -8.46
CA THR A 162 13.27 13.87 -9.92
C THR A 162 12.04 13.01 -10.22
N LEU A 163 10.96 13.66 -10.64
CA LEU A 163 9.71 12.98 -10.96
C LEU A 163 9.75 12.30 -12.33
N THR A 164 9.25 11.06 -12.38
CA THR A 164 9.15 10.26 -13.60
C THR A 164 7.71 9.82 -13.83
N TYR A 165 7.24 9.96 -15.07
CA TYR A 165 5.86 9.68 -15.46
C TYR A 165 5.74 8.37 -16.24
N SER A 166 4.71 7.58 -15.97
CA SER A 166 4.44 6.34 -16.71
C SER A 166 2.94 6.07 -16.85
N ILE A 167 2.57 5.20 -17.80
CA ILE A 167 1.21 4.67 -17.91
C ILE A 167 1.18 3.37 -17.12
N LEU A 168 0.33 3.32 -16.09
CA LEU A 168 0.18 2.17 -15.21
C LEU A 168 -0.82 1.15 -15.78
N GLY A 169 -1.87 1.63 -16.47
CA GLY A 169 -2.92 0.77 -17.00
C GLY A 169 -4.12 1.56 -17.53
N GLY A 170 -5.30 0.95 -17.49
CA GLY A 170 -6.53 1.44 -18.11
C GLY A 170 -6.97 0.53 -19.27
N ALA A 171 -8.27 0.54 -19.60
CA ALA A 171 -8.81 -0.28 -20.69
C ALA A 171 -8.15 0.05 -22.04
N ASP A 172 -7.78 1.32 -22.23
CA ASP A 172 -7.27 1.86 -23.49
C ASP A 172 -5.79 2.23 -23.41
N ALA A 173 -5.07 1.78 -22.39
CA ALA A 173 -3.68 2.17 -22.10
C ALA A 173 -2.74 2.03 -23.31
N ALA A 174 -2.92 0.96 -24.11
CA ALA A 174 -2.12 0.68 -25.29
C ALA A 174 -2.30 1.71 -26.43
N LEU A 175 -3.37 2.50 -26.38
CA LEU A 175 -3.67 3.57 -27.34
C LEU A 175 -2.99 4.89 -26.98
N PHE A 176 -2.20 4.95 -25.90
CA PHE A 176 -1.53 6.15 -25.44
C PHE A 176 -0.02 5.98 -25.34
N VAL A 177 0.67 7.12 -25.45
CA VAL A 177 2.08 7.28 -25.11
C VAL A 177 2.22 8.45 -24.13
N LEU A 178 3.10 8.28 -23.15
CA LEU A 178 3.41 9.30 -22.15
C LEU A 178 4.93 9.53 -22.16
N ASP A 179 5.33 10.79 -22.28
CA ASP A 179 6.73 11.14 -22.16
C ASP A 179 7.15 11.14 -20.67
N PRO A 180 8.14 10.32 -20.27
CA PRO A 180 8.44 10.09 -18.87
C PRO A 180 9.10 11.27 -18.15
N ALA A 181 9.62 12.26 -18.88
CA ALA A 181 10.27 13.44 -18.30
C ALA A 181 9.35 14.67 -18.27
N SER A 182 8.55 14.85 -19.31
CA SER A 182 7.65 16.01 -19.44
C SER A 182 6.20 15.73 -19.00
N GLY A 183 5.82 14.47 -18.84
CA GLY A 183 4.44 14.08 -18.52
C GLY A 183 3.45 14.31 -19.66
N ALA A 184 3.91 14.57 -20.89
CA ALA A 184 3.04 14.82 -22.03
C ALA A 184 2.31 13.53 -22.47
N LEU A 185 1.00 13.46 -22.23
CA LEU A 185 0.14 12.34 -22.62
C LEU A 185 -0.44 12.57 -24.02
N ARG A 186 -0.30 11.58 -24.89
CA ARG A 186 -0.74 11.65 -26.28
C ARG A 186 -1.35 10.34 -26.74
N PHE A 187 -2.27 10.41 -27.68
CA PHE A 187 -2.71 9.24 -28.42
C PHE A 187 -1.59 8.66 -29.31
N ALA A 188 -1.48 7.35 -29.21
CA ALA A 188 -0.88 6.37 -30.11
C ALA A 188 -1.03 6.75 -31.58
N VAL A 189 -2.29 6.91 -31.97
CA VAL A 189 -2.83 7.25 -33.29
C VAL A 189 -3.93 8.28 -33.07
N SER A 190 -4.05 9.28 -33.94
CA SER A 190 -5.11 10.28 -33.79
C SER A 190 -6.49 9.58 -33.75
N PRO A 191 -7.37 9.91 -32.80
CA PRO A 191 -8.70 9.32 -32.72
C PRO A 191 -9.58 9.88 -33.84
N ASP A 192 -10.54 9.07 -34.27
CA ASP A 192 -11.61 9.37 -35.23
C ASP A 192 -12.92 9.14 -34.48
N PHE A 193 -13.81 10.14 -34.44
CA PHE A 193 -15.03 10.06 -33.64
C PHE A 193 -16.04 9.07 -34.23
N GLU A 194 -16.11 8.98 -35.57
CA GLU A 194 -16.98 8.07 -36.31
C GLU A 194 -16.48 6.62 -36.23
N ILE A 195 -15.18 6.41 -36.00
CA ILE A 195 -14.55 5.10 -35.88
C ILE A 195 -13.78 5.00 -34.54
N PRO A 196 -14.50 4.86 -33.41
CA PRO A 196 -13.87 4.76 -32.11
C PRO A 196 -13.04 3.47 -32.01
N THR A 197 -11.88 3.59 -31.36
CA THR A 197 -10.93 2.48 -31.17
C THR A 197 -10.74 2.10 -29.70
N ASP A 198 -11.47 2.77 -28.80
CA ASP A 198 -11.57 2.42 -27.39
C ASP A 198 -12.20 1.03 -27.20
N ALA A 199 -11.99 0.46 -26.02
CA ALA A 199 -12.33 -0.91 -25.71
C ALA A 199 -13.83 -1.22 -25.84
N ASP A 200 -14.71 -0.23 -25.63
CA ASP A 200 -16.16 -0.40 -25.66
C ASP A 200 -16.89 0.45 -26.74
N GLY A 201 -16.16 1.21 -27.55
CA GLY A 201 -16.71 1.95 -28.70
C GLY A 201 -17.52 3.20 -28.33
N ASN A 202 -17.36 3.75 -27.13
CA ASN A 202 -18.23 4.81 -26.60
C ASN A 202 -17.64 6.24 -26.77
N ASN A 203 -16.44 6.38 -27.34
CA ASN A 203 -15.66 7.61 -27.48
C ASN A 203 -15.13 8.21 -26.15
N VAL A 204 -15.01 7.38 -25.11
CA VAL A 204 -14.45 7.72 -23.80
C VAL A 204 -13.33 6.75 -23.50
N TYR A 205 -12.11 7.22 -23.69
CA TYR A 205 -10.89 6.42 -23.52
C TYR A 205 -10.42 6.49 -22.07
N GLU A 206 -10.06 5.35 -21.49
CA GLU A 206 -9.64 5.22 -20.10
C GLU A 206 -8.15 4.87 -19.98
N VAL A 207 -7.39 5.74 -19.31
CA VAL A 207 -5.97 5.52 -19.02
C VAL A 207 -5.64 5.92 -17.58
N THR A 208 -4.86 5.09 -16.90
CA THR A 208 -4.33 5.37 -15.56
C THR A 208 -2.86 5.71 -15.69
N VAL A 209 -2.50 6.94 -15.32
CA VAL A 209 -1.11 7.41 -15.28
C VAL A 209 -0.56 7.32 -13.85
N GLN A 210 0.75 7.21 -13.75
CA GLN A 210 1.50 7.23 -12.49
C GLN A 210 2.65 8.23 -12.59
N VAL A 211 2.93 8.91 -11.48
CA VAL A 211 4.19 9.62 -11.23
C VAL A 211 4.93 8.92 -10.10
N SER A 212 6.26 8.81 -10.21
CA SER A 212 7.14 8.30 -9.16
C SER A 212 8.29 9.26 -8.90
N ASP A 213 8.66 9.39 -7.64
CA ASP A 213 9.81 10.17 -7.14
C ASP A 213 11.17 9.47 -7.28
N GLY A 214 11.17 8.16 -7.56
CA GLY A 214 12.36 7.32 -7.62
C GLY A 214 12.84 6.75 -6.27
N ASN A 215 12.21 7.13 -5.16
CA ASN A 215 12.55 6.73 -3.79
C ASN A 215 11.48 5.85 -3.13
N GLY A 216 10.32 5.69 -3.78
CA GLY A 216 9.26 4.77 -3.37
C GLY A 216 7.89 5.41 -3.29
N GLY A 217 7.81 6.74 -3.31
CA GLY A 217 6.57 7.47 -3.44
C GLY A 217 6.03 7.41 -4.86
N VAL A 218 4.72 7.20 -4.95
CA VAL A 218 3.97 7.17 -6.21
C VAL A 218 2.63 7.84 -6.04
N ALA A 219 2.18 8.56 -7.06
CA ALA A 219 0.80 9.00 -7.20
C ALA A 219 0.21 8.52 -8.52
N THR A 220 -1.10 8.28 -8.52
CA THR A 220 -1.83 7.78 -9.68
C THR A 220 -3.06 8.62 -9.95
N GLN A 221 -3.42 8.74 -11.23
CA GLN A 221 -4.62 9.44 -11.67
C GLN A 221 -5.24 8.67 -12.83
N ALA A 222 -6.52 8.31 -12.71
CA ALA A 222 -7.30 7.75 -13.81
C ALA A 222 -7.88 8.90 -14.64
N ILE A 223 -7.56 8.94 -15.92
CA ILE A 223 -7.99 9.98 -16.85
C ILE A 223 -9.01 9.35 -17.81
N GLN A 224 -10.20 9.93 -17.85
CA GLN A 224 -11.21 9.66 -18.87
C GLN A 224 -11.11 10.72 -19.96
N ILE A 225 -10.83 10.31 -21.19
CA ILE A 225 -10.68 11.20 -22.32
C ILE A 225 -11.89 11.05 -23.23
N THR A 226 -12.77 12.05 -23.22
CA THR A 226 -13.91 12.10 -24.15
C THR A 226 -13.45 12.70 -25.47
N VAL A 227 -13.56 11.94 -26.55
CA VAL A 227 -13.32 12.45 -27.90
C VAL A 227 -14.58 13.14 -28.41
N THR A 228 -14.43 14.37 -28.88
CA THR A 228 -15.56 15.15 -29.43
C THR A 228 -15.47 15.27 -30.94
N ASN A 229 -16.60 15.05 -31.60
CA ASN A 229 -16.77 15.23 -33.03
C ASN A 229 -16.45 16.66 -33.49
N VAL A 230 -15.71 16.78 -34.57
CA VAL A 230 -15.45 18.01 -35.31
C VAL A 230 -16.05 17.88 -36.70
N GLN A 231 -16.70 18.93 -37.19
CA GLN A 231 -17.29 18.91 -38.53
C GLN A 231 -16.23 18.63 -39.61
N GLU A 232 -16.27 17.42 -40.14
CA GLU A 232 -15.49 17.02 -41.31
C GLU A 232 -16.16 17.54 -42.59
N GLY A 233 -15.36 17.93 -43.59
CA GLY A 233 -15.89 18.39 -44.87
C GLY A 233 -16.76 17.30 -45.53
N LEU A 234 -17.79 17.71 -46.29
CA LEU A 234 -18.66 16.77 -47.00
C LEU A 234 -17.82 15.72 -47.77
N PRO A 235 -18.22 14.44 -47.76
CA PRO A 235 -17.53 13.41 -48.52
C PRO A 235 -17.39 13.83 -49.99
N PRO A 236 -16.31 13.41 -50.68
CA PRO A 236 -16.12 13.74 -52.08
C PRO A 236 -17.38 13.37 -52.87
N LEU A 237 -17.91 14.33 -53.64
CA LEU A 237 -19.07 14.10 -54.48
C LEU A 237 -18.83 12.84 -55.32
N PRO A 238 -19.83 11.96 -55.47
CA PRO A 238 -19.69 10.82 -56.37
C PRO A 238 -19.28 11.34 -57.75
N PRO A 239 -18.44 10.58 -58.50
CA PRO A 239 -18.04 10.98 -59.84
C PRO A 239 -19.30 11.31 -60.63
N SER A 240 -19.30 12.47 -61.30
CA SER A 240 -20.44 12.89 -62.12
C SER A 240 -20.83 11.73 -63.03
N PRO A 241 -22.13 11.38 -63.16
CA PRO A 241 -22.55 10.33 -64.06
C PRO A 241 -21.96 10.64 -65.43
N GLN A 242 -21.11 9.74 -65.93
CA GLN A 242 -20.51 9.87 -67.26
C GLN A 242 -21.66 10.14 -68.23
N PRO A 243 -21.61 11.19 -69.07
CA PRO A 243 -22.63 11.41 -70.07
C PRO A 243 -22.82 10.09 -70.83
N GLY A 244 -24.04 9.55 -70.79
CA GLY A 244 -24.38 8.39 -71.60
C GLY A 244 -24.01 8.68 -73.06
N PRO A 245 -23.71 7.65 -73.87
CA PRO A 245 -23.36 7.87 -75.28
C PRO A 245 -24.42 8.76 -75.92
N THR A 246 -23.98 9.87 -76.51
CA THR A 246 -24.86 10.77 -77.26
C THR A 246 -25.67 9.93 -78.24
N PRO A 247 -27.02 9.96 -78.21
CA PRO A 247 -27.80 9.21 -79.17
C PRO A 247 -27.46 9.72 -80.58
N THR A 248 -27.08 8.80 -81.46
CA THR A 248 -26.80 9.05 -82.87
C THR A 248 -27.95 9.85 -83.49
N PRO A 249 -27.69 10.94 -84.23
CA PRO A 249 -28.75 11.73 -84.85
C PRO A 249 -29.56 10.84 -85.81
N ALA A 250 -30.89 10.89 -85.66
CA ALA A 250 -31.82 10.23 -86.56
C ALA A 250 -31.67 10.79 -87.99
N PRO A 251 -31.69 9.95 -89.05
CA PRO A 251 -31.55 10.42 -90.41
C PRO A 251 -32.74 11.29 -90.82
N SER A 252 -32.44 12.40 -91.52
CA SER A 252 -33.42 13.35 -92.02
C SER A 252 -34.46 12.69 -92.94
N PRO A 253 -35.77 13.01 -92.80
CA PRO A 253 -36.78 12.48 -93.70
C PRO A 253 -36.69 13.10 -95.10
N ARG A 254 -36.80 12.24 -96.11
CA ARG A 254 -36.83 12.54 -97.55
C ARG A 254 -38.18 13.19 -97.94
N PRO A 255 -38.23 14.24 -98.78
CA PRO A 255 -39.50 14.87 -99.18
C PRO A 255 -40.10 14.18 -100.41
N THR A 256 -41.43 14.11 -100.54
CA THR A 256 -42.24 14.05 -101.80
C THR A 256 -43.76 13.92 -101.49
N PRO A 257 -44.72 14.20 -102.41
CA PRO A 257 -45.45 15.48 -102.47
C PRO A 257 -47.00 15.39 -102.41
N GLU A 258 -47.61 16.59 -102.32
CA GLU A 258 -48.96 17.02 -102.75
C GLU A 258 -50.28 16.39 -102.20
N SER A 259 -50.91 17.19 -101.31
CA SER A 259 -52.33 17.61 -101.19
C SER A 259 -53.33 17.25 -102.32
N PRO A 260 -54.66 17.09 -102.03
CA PRO A 260 -55.54 18.26 -101.82
C PRO A 260 -56.75 18.17 -100.85
N LEU A 261 -57.19 19.38 -100.43
CA LEU A 261 -58.52 19.92 -100.05
C LEU A 261 -59.35 19.26 -98.92
N ASP A 262 -59.63 19.97 -97.81
CA ASP A 262 -60.76 20.93 -97.55
C ASP A 262 -61.91 20.18 -96.81
N THR A 263 -62.52 20.59 -95.70
CA THR A 263 -63.13 21.88 -95.32
C THR A 263 -63.26 22.04 -93.80
N SER A 264 -63.17 23.30 -93.35
CA SER A 264 -63.49 23.92 -92.04
C SER A 264 -64.98 23.73 -91.60
N PRO A 265 -65.53 24.33 -90.50
CA PRO A 265 -64.93 25.18 -89.45
C PRO A 265 -65.46 25.05 -87.99
N SER A 266 -64.85 25.84 -87.09
CA SER A 266 -65.47 26.72 -86.06
C SER A 266 -65.62 26.24 -84.61
N GLY A 267 -65.22 27.12 -83.66
CA GLY A 267 -65.80 27.15 -82.30
C GLY A 267 -64.91 27.55 -81.12
N THR A 268 -64.44 28.79 -81.04
CA THR A 268 -64.04 29.55 -79.83
C THR A 268 -65.30 29.84 -78.93
N PRO A 269 -65.30 30.43 -77.69
CA PRO A 269 -64.24 31.07 -76.87
C PRO A 269 -64.41 30.82 -75.31
N PRO A 270 -64.17 31.75 -74.33
CA PRO A 270 -63.17 31.57 -73.26
C PRO A 270 -63.64 31.93 -71.80
N ILE A 271 -62.67 32.19 -70.89
CA ILE A 271 -62.72 33.05 -69.67
C ILE A 271 -63.16 32.42 -68.33
N GLY A 272 -62.39 32.71 -67.26
CA GLY A 272 -62.94 32.92 -65.90
C GLY A 272 -62.05 32.53 -64.71
N PHE A 273 -61.57 33.53 -63.97
CA PHE A 273 -60.83 33.51 -62.68
C PHE A 273 -61.72 33.08 -61.45
N PRO A 274 -61.34 33.33 -60.17
CA PRO A 274 -60.41 32.58 -59.30
C PRO A 274 -61.04 32.26 -57.91
N ASP A 275 -60.19 32.01 -56.89
CA ASP A 275 -60.44 32.02 -55.43
C ASP A 275 -61.26 30.84 -54.85
N SER A 276 -61.15 30.39 -53.60
CA SER A 276 -60.28 30.56 -52.43
C SER A 276 -60.92 29.65 -51.34
N PHE A 277 -60.22 29.43 -50.22
CA PHE A 277 -60.67 28.78 -48.97
C PHE A 277 -60.84 27.25 -49.04
N GLY A 278 -60.44 26.44 -48.07
CA GLY A 278 -59.89 26.68 -46.74
C GLY A 278 -60.18 25.46 -45.87
N GLY A 279 -59.21 25.05 -45.05
CA GLY A 279 -59.45 24.59 -43.66
C GLY A 279 -59.86 23.14 -43.37
N GLN A 280 -59.01 22.51 -42.54
CA GLN A 280 -59.30 21.61 -41.41
C GLN A 280 -59.70 20.14 -41.72
N SER A 281 -58.83 19.17 -41.37
CA SER A 281 -58.60 18.52 -40.05
C SER A 281 -59.65 17.47 -39.69
N THR A 282 -59.24 16.22 -39.48
CA THR A 282 -59.33 15.52 -38.18
C THR A 282 -58.91 14.03 -38.24
N ALA A 283 -58.13 13.64 -37.22
CA ALA A 283 -58.19 12.41 -36.41
C ALA A 283 -58.24 11.00 -37.05
N GLY A 284 -57.09 10.29 -36.94
CA GLY A 284 -56.88 9.11 -36.08
C GLY A 284 -57.74 7.85 -36.25
N ARG A 285 -57.07 6.70 -36.49
CA ARG A 285 -57.29 5.43 -35.78
C ARG A 285 -56.19 4.40 -36.07
N ASP A 286 -55.73 3.81 -34.99
CA ASP A 286 -54.83 2.67 -34.85
C ASP A 286 -55.62 1.34 -35.01
N LEU A 287 -54.94 0.29 -35.50
CA LEU A 287 -54.84 -1.08 -34.94
C LEU A 287 -54.67 -2.18 -36.01
N SER A 288 -53.46 -2.75 -36.01
CA SER A 288 -53.12 -4.19 -36.01
C SER A 288 -53.65 -5.12 -37.12
N ARG A 289 -52.72 -5.75 -37.88
CA ARG A 289 -52.67 -7.21 -38.16
C ARG A 289 -51.48 -7.58 -39.07
N HIS A 290 -50.66 -8.52 -38.62
CA HIS A 290 -49.83 -9.43 -39.43
C HIS A 290 -50.54 -10.80 -39.50
N PRO A 291 -50.32 -11.68 -40.52
CA PRO A 291 -49.13 -12.57 -40.48
C PRO A 291 -48.59 -13.13 -41.84
N GLU A 292 -47.44 -13.84 -41.77
CA GLU A 292 -46.84 -14.86 -42.68
C GLU A 292 -46.27 -14.43 -44.07
N LEU A 293 -45.21 -14.99 -44.69
CA LEU A 293 -44.15 -16.01 -44.44
C LEU A 293 -43.11 -15.97 -45.61
N GLN A 294 -41.94 -16.62 -45.43
CA GLN A 294 -40.90 -17.06 -46.42
C GLN A 294 -39.80 -16.05 -46.81
N SER A 295 -38.50 -16.36 -46.88
CA SER A 295 -37.67 -17.56 -46.69
C SER A 295 -36.18 -17.17 -46.69
N VAL A 296 -35.37 -17.86 -45.88
CA VAL A 296 -33.89 -17.73 -45.78
C VAL A 296 -33.20 -18.67 -46.80
N PRO A 297 -31.92 -18.42 -47.17
CA PRO A 297 -30.98 -19.53 -47.28
C PRO A 297 -29.78 -19.41 -46.34
N ASP A 298 -29.55 -20.56 -45.70
CA ASP A 298 -28.63 -20.93 -44.65
C ASP A 298 -27.20 -21.15 -45.18
N TRP A 299 -26.20 -20.63 -44.47
CA TRP A 299 -24.81 -21.09 -44.53
C TRP A 299 -24.22 -21.16 -43.12
N ASN A 300 -24.65 -22.13 -42.32
CA ASN A 300 -23.87 -22.59 -41.16
C ASN A 300 -23.30 -24.00 -41.38
N ARG A 301 -21.97 -24.06 -41.48
CA ARG A 301 -21.20 -25.20 -40.97
C ARG A 301 -20.11 -24.71 -40.01
N VAL A 302 -20.39 -25.01 -38.74
CA VAL A 302 -19.48 -25.50 -37.69
C VAL A 302 -18.47 -24.52 -37.09
N LEU A 303 -18.88 -23.90 -35.99
CA LEU A 303 -18.10 -23.87 -34.74
C LEU A 303 -19.06 -24.27 -33.61
N GLU A 304 -18.93 -25.51 -33.15
CA GLU A 304 -19.66 -26.02 -31.99
C GLU A 304 -19.15 -25.30 -30.73
N VAL A 305 -19.94 -24.36 -30.22
CA VAL A 305 -19.74 -23.78 -28.89
C VAL A 305 -20.50 -24.62 -27.87
N ALA A 306 -19.82 -25.01 -26.79
CA ALA A 306 -20.37 -25.87 -25.74
C ALA A 306 -21.62 -25.26 -25.04
N PRO A 307 -22.53 -26.08 -24.49
CA PRO A 307 -23.91 -25.66 -24.18
C PRO A 307 -24.11 -24.71 -22.99
N PHE A 308 -23.06 -24.24 -22.31
CA PHE A 308 -23.19 -23.44 -21.09
C PHE A 308 -23.04 -21.91 -21.30
N LEU A 309 -22.87 -21.45 -22.55
CA LEU A 309 -22.74 -20.03 -22.89
C LEU A 309 -23.98 -19.42 -23.56
N ARG A 310 -25.18 -19.98 -23.35
CA ARG A 310 -26.44 -19.37 -23.83
C ARG A 310 -27.09 -18.54 -22.71
N PRO A 311 -27.34 -17.23 -22.90
CA PRO A 311 -28.06 -16.45 -21.91
C PRO A 311 -29.55 -16.83 -21.92
N GLY A 312 -30.07 -17.26 -20.77
CA GLY A 312 -31.50 -17.36 -20.50
C GLY A 312 -32.12 -18.76 -20.56
N SER A 313 -31.92 -19.57 -19.52
CA SER A 313 -32.97 -20.45 -18.98
C SER A 313 -32.64 -20.85 -17.53
N PHE A 314 -33.58 -20.60 -16.62
CA PHE A 314 -33.50 -21.02 -15.23
C PHE A 314 -33.79 -22.52 -15.13
N GLY A 315 -32.95 -23.23 -14.39
CA GLY A 315 -33.28 -24.52 -13.78
C GLY A 315 -32.33 -25.66 -14.15
N THR A 316 -31.33 -25.92 -13.32
CA THR A 316 -30.67 -27.23 -13.26
C THR A 316 -30.49 -27.65 -11.80
N THR A 317 -30.98 -28.85 -11.49
CA THR A 317 -30.91 -29.51 -10.18
C THR A 317 -29.51 -30.06 -9.92
N SER A 318 -29.18 -30.27 -8.64
CA SER A 318 -27.87 -30.67 -8.11
C SER A 318 -27.26 -31.98 -8.67
N GLU A 319 -27.98 -32.72 -9.53
CA GLU A 319 -27.48 -33.96 -10.15
C GLU A 319 -26.73 -33.75 -11.48
N GLN A 320 -26.82 -32.60 -12.15
CA GLN A 320 -26.06 -32.36 -13.39
C GLN A 320 -24.63 -31.84 -13.18
N ILE A 321 -24.24 -31.47 -11.95
CA ILE A 321 -22.87 -31.06 -11.60
C ILE A 321 -21.93 -32.28 -11.42
N ARG A 322 -22.47 -33.51 -11.31
CA ARG A 322 -21.68 -34.69 -10.93
C ARG A 322 -21.04 -35.48 -12.08
N ALA A 323 -21.17 -35.05 -13.33
CA ALA A 323 -20.76 -35.84 -14.50
C ALA A 323 -19.46 -35.40 -15.20
N TYR A 324 -18.70 -34.45 -14.66
CA TYR A 324 -17.37 -34.10 -15.18
C TYR A 324 -16.39 -33.83 -14.04
N ALA A 325 -15.83 -34.91 -13.49
CA ALA A 325 -14.67 -34.86 -12.62
C ALA A 325 -13.54 -35.66 -13.28
N PRO A 326 -12.47 -35.05 -13.81
CA PRO A 326 -11.22 -35.76 -13.90
C PRO A 326 -10.71 -36.05 -12.48
N ALA A 327 -10.15 -37.23 -12.30
CA ALA A 327 -9.66 -37.81 -11.04
C ALA A 327 -8.79 -36.85 -10.20
N PRO A 328 -8.71 -37.03 -8.87
CA PRO A 328 -7.84 -36.20 -8.02
C PRO A 328 -6.39 -36.35 -8.48
N VAL A 329 -5.77 -35.23 -8.88
CA VAL A 329 -4.31 -35.18 -9.06
C VAL A 329 -3.70 -35.26 -7.67
N LEU A 330 -3.01 -36.38 -7.41
CA LEU A 330 -2.23 -36.59 -6.20
C LEU A 330 -1.07 -35.58 -6.15
N LEU A 331 -1.05 -34.71 -5.13
CA LEU A 331 0.01 -33.74 -4.83
C LEU A 331 1.32 -34.41 -4.32
N SER A 332 1.73 -35.54 -4.88
CA SER A 332 2.86 -36.33 -4.35
C SER A 332 4.02 -36.51 -5.32
N SER A 333 4.23 -35.60 -6.28
CA SER A 333 5.49 -35.55 -7.06
C SER A 333 5.61 -34.25 -7.86
N ILE A 334 5.78 -33.12 -7.16
CA ILE A 334 6.70 -32.10 -7.68
C ILE A 334 8.08 -32.64 -7.33
N GLU A 335 8.69 -33.40 -8.24
CA GLU A 335 10.11 -33.72 -8.13
C GLU A 335 10.87 -32.42 -8.34
N LEU A 336 11.13 -31.71 -7.24
CA LEU A 336 12.13 -30.65 -7.21
C LEU A 336 13.43 -31.28 -7.71
N SER A 337 13.99 -30.77 -8.79
CA SER A 337 15.21 -31.33 -9.37
C SER A 337 16.30 -31.35 -8.29
N GLN A 338 17.12 -32.40 -8.26
CA GLN A 338 18.23 -32.46 -7.31
C GLN A 338 19.16 -31.25 -7.45
N GLU A 339 19.26 -30.67 -8.66
CA GLU A 339 20.00 -29.44 -8.91
C GLU A 339 19.41 -28.23 -8.18
N PHE A 340 18.07 -28.11 -8.11
CA PHE A 340 17.42 -27.04 -7.38
C PHE A 340 17.61 -27.18 -5.87
N LEU A 341 17.50 -28.40 -5.33
CA LEU A 341 17.77 -28.65 -3.91
C LEU A 341 19.24 -28.44 -3.54
N GLN A 342 20.15 -28.74 -4.47
CA GLN A 342 21.59 -28.55 -4.27
C GLN A 342 21.99 -27.07 -4.34
N GLN A 343 21.33 -26.28 -5.20
CA GLN A 343 21.46 -24.82 -5.21
C GLN A 343 20.86 -24.16 -3.95
N LEU A 344 19.76 -24.70 -3.44
CA LEU A 344 19.13 -24.19 -2.21
C LEU A 344 20.01 -24.47 -0.98
N ASN A 345 20.64 -25.65 -0.93
CA ASN A 345 21.61 -25.96 0.11
C ASN A 345 22.90 -25.15 -0.03
N SER A 346 23.43 -24.95 -1.24
CA SER A 346 24.63 -24.10 -1.41
C SER A 346 24.33 -22.63 -1.06
N PHE A 347 23.13 -22.15 -1.36
CA PHE A 347 22.71 -20.81 -0.97
C PHE A 347 22.54 -20.67 0.53
N ALA A 348 22.03 -21.70 1.22
CA ALA A 348 21.93 -21.72 2.68
C ALA A 348 23.33 -21.74 3.34
N ASP A 349 24.26 -22.55 2.81
CA ASP A 349 25.65 -22.60 3.28
C ASP A 349 26.38 -21.26 3.03
N ASP A 350 26.18 -20.62 1.87
CA ASP A 350 26.73 -19.28 1.56
C ASP A 350 26.13 -18.19 2.48
N LEU A 351 24.87 -18.32 2.88
CA LEU A 351 24.23 -17.39 3.82
C LEU A 351 24.80 -17.53 5.23
N GLU A 352 25.10 -18.76 5.64
CA GLU A 352 25.70 -19.05 6.94
C GLU A 352 27.18 -18.60 6.98
N GLU A 353 27.93 -18.80 5.90
CA GLU A 353 29.31 -18.30 5.76
C GLU A 353 29.38 -16.75 5.73
N THR A 354 28.42 -16.08 5.09
CA THR A 354 28.37 -14.60 5.05
C THR A 354 27.94 -13.95 6.36
N THR A 355 27.08 -14.61 7.16
CA THR A 355 26.71 -14.07 8.48
C THR A 355 27.86 -14.11 9.49
N GLN A 356 28.84 -15.00 9.32
CA GLN A 356 29.99 -15.11 10.22
C GLN A 356 31.16 -14.16 9.88
N GLN A 357 31.08 -13.45 8.75
CA GLN A 357 32.17 -12.60 8.23
C GLN A 357 31.79 -11.10 8.16
N THR A 358 30.86 -10.63 8.99
CA THR A 358 30.40 -9.23 8.98
C THR A 358 31.14 -8.35 10.01
N ILE A 359 32.48 -8.26 9.94
CA ILE A 359 33.15 -7.10 10.58
C ILE A 359 34.19 -6.41 9.69
N ASP A 360 34.82 -7.02 8.67
CA ASP A 360 35.83 -6.30 7.89
C ASP A 360 35.66 -6.37 6.36
N GLU A 361 35.60 -5.17 5.78
CA GLU A 361 35.89 -4.80 4.39
C GLU A 361 34.74 -4.78 3.35
N ARG A 362 34.06 -3.63 3.35
CA ARG A 362 33.37 -3.01 2.21
C ARG A 362 34.25 -3.00 0.95
N SER A 363 34.19 -4.00 0.08
CA SER A 363 34.75 -3.90 -1.29
C SER A 363 34.23 -4.91 -2.33
N PHE A 364 33.40 -5.89 -1.96
CA PHE A 364 33.03 -6.96 -2.89
C PHE A 364 31.87 -6.61 -3.86
N PHE A 365 30.92 -5.77 -3.44
CA PHE A 365 29.72 -5.46 -4.23
C PHE A 365 29.98 -4.61 -5.48
N ILE A 366 31.08 -3.86 -5.55
CA ILE A 366 31.38 -3.01 -6.73
C ILE A 366 31.99 -3.83 -7.88
N ARG A 367 32.54 -5.03 -7.63
CA ARG A 367 33.26 -5.81 -8.65
C ARG A 367 32.44 -6.89 -9.37
N MET A 368 31.21 -7.17 -8.94
CA MET A 368 30.36 -8.18 -9.59
C MET A 368 29.49 -7.62 -10.74
N MET A 369 29.44 -6.29 -10.91
CA MET A 369 28.64 -5.63 -11.97
C MET A 369 29.32 -5.58 -13.36
N GLU A 370 30.47 -6.23 -13.54
CA GLU A 370 31.19 -6.18 -14.83
C GLU A 370 31.08 -7.47 -15.68
N TYR A 371 30.37 -8.53 -15.24
CA TYR A 371 30.42 -9.81 -15.97
C TYR A 371 29.14 -10.55 -16.36
N THR A 372 27.94 -10.11 -15.99
CA THR A 372 26.72 -10.69 -16.58
C THR A 372 25.61 -9.66 -16.74
N GLY A 373 25.39 -9.22 -17.99
CA GLY A 373 24.30 -8.32 -18.38
C GLY A 373 22.92 -8.99 -18.28
N LEU A 374 22.41 -9.13 -17.07
CA LEU A 374 21.00 -9.38 -16.79
C LEU A 374 20.52 -8.29 -15.83
N GLY A 375 19.75 -7.35 -16.36
CA GLY A 375 19.15 -6.27 -15.59
C GLY A 375 18.08 -6.80 -14.66
N VAL A 376 18.43 -7.03 -13.41
CA VAL A 376 17.47 -7.16 -12.31
C VAL A 376 17.40 -5.78 -11.67
N SER A 377 16.22 -5.16 -11.72
CA SER A 377 16.01 -3.80 -11.23
C SER A 377 16.29 -3.73 -9.72
N GLY A 378 16.93 -2.65 -9.26
CA GLY A 378 17.27 -2.43 -7.84
C GLY A 378 16.07 -2.53 -6.89
N VAL A 379 14.86 -2.38 -7.43
CA VAL A 379 13.58 -2.59 -6.73
C VAL A 379 13.42 -4.03 -6.24
N LEU A 380 13.86 -5.04 -7.00
CA LEU A 380 13.75 -6.45 -6.60
C LEU A 380 14.71 -6.79 -5.45
N LEU A 381 15.93 -6.21 -5.48
CA LEU A 381 16.90 -6.37 -4.39
C LEU A 381 16.42 -5.68 -3.12
N ALA A 382 15.88 -4.47 -3.22
CA ALA A 382 15.31 -3.76 -2.09
C ALA A 382 14.12 -4.53 -1.49
N TRP A 383 13.28 -5.12 -2.34
CA TRP A 383 12.14 -5.93 -1.90
C TRP A 383 12.58 -7.22 -1.19
N LEU A 384 13.62 -7.90 -1.68
CA LEU A 384 14.19 -9.10 -1.05
C LEU A 384 14.85 -8.80 0.30
N VAL A 385 15.60 -7.70 0.41
CA VAL A 385 16.21 -7.28 1.69
C VAL A 385 15.14 -6.92 2.72
N ARG A 386 14.12 -6.16 2.31
CA ARG A 386 13.03 -5.71 3.20
C ARG A 386 12.11 -6.86 3.63
N SER A 387 11.90 -7.86 2.78
CA SER A 387 11.13 -9.06 3.13
C SER A 387 11.92 -10.01 4.04
N GLY A 388 13.24 -10.12 3.87
CA GLY A 388 14.11 -10.87 4.78
C GLY A 388 14.14 -10.29 6.20
N THR A 389 14.23 -8.96 6.33
CA THR A 389 14.19 -8.30 7.66
C THR A 389 12.84 -8.40 8.33
N LEU A 390 11.73 -8.33 7.56
CA LEU A 390 10.38 -8.56 8.08
C LEU A 390 10.18 -10.00 8.54
N LEU A 391 10.70 -10.99 7.82
CA LEU A 391 10.61 -12.40 8.20
C LEU A 391 11.45 -12.71 9.45
N ALA A 392 12.65 -12.13 9.54
CA ALA A 392 13.50 -12.23 10.73
C ALA A 392 12.85 -11.56 11.96
N SER A 393 12.24 -10.39 11.77
CA SER A 393 11.49 -9.69 12.83
C SER A 393 10.23 -10.47 13.24
N LEU A 394 9.56 -11.13 12.30
CA LEU A 394 8.41 -11.98 12.59
C LEU A 394 8.82 -13.23 13.39
N LEU A 395 9.98 -13.82 13.08
CA LEU A 395 10.52 -14.98 13.81
C LEU A 395 11.08 -14.60 15.19
N ALA A 396 11.66 -13.40 15.34
CA ALA A 396 12.19 -12.90 16.61
C ALA A 396 11.10 -12.47 17.61
N THR A 397 9.87 -12.21 17.14
CA THR A 397 8.73 -11.79 17.98
C THR A 397 7.77 -12.93 18.33
N LEU A 398 8.06 -14.17 17.90
CA LEU A 398 7.30 -15.34 18.36
C LEU A 398 7.63 -15.64 19.83
N PRO A 399 6.62 -15.84 20.71
CA PRO A 399 6.86 -16.29 22.08
C PRO A 399 7.58 -17.65 22.08
N ALA A 400 8.58 -17.83 22.95
CA ALA A 400 9.41 -19.04 23.09
C ALA A 400 8.62 -20.36 23.37
N TRP A 401 7.30 -20.30 23.50
CA TRP A 401 6.44 -21.44 23.82
C TRP A 401 5.90 -22.18 22.57
N ARG A 402 6.11 -21.68 21.35
CA ARG A 402 5.65 -22.37 20.12
C ARG A 402 6.56 -23.53 19.67
N ASN A 403 7.68 -23.76 20.36
CA ASN A 403 8.49 -24.98 20.21
C ASN A 403 7.95 -26.18 21.01
N PHE A 404 6.81 -26.03 21.71
CA PHE A 404 6.08 -27.19 22.20
C PHE A 404 5.15 -27.73 21.11
N ASP A 405 5.52 -28.90 20.58
CA ASP A 405 4.72 -29.73 19.70
C ASP A 405 3.33 -30.01 20.32
N PRO A 406 2.23 -29.55 19.70
CA PRO A 406 0.89 -29.85 20.22
C PRO A 406 0.37 -31.23 19.80
N ILE A 407 1.16 -32.08 19.13
CA ILE A 407 0.74 -33.46 18.79
C ILE A 407 1.16 -34.43 19.90
N ALA A 408 0.59 -34.25 21.09
CA ALA A 408 0.57 -35.28 22.13
C ALA A 408 -0.65 -35.18 23.04
N ILE A 409 -1.80 -34.68 22.56
CA ILE A 409 -3.04 -34.71 23.35
C ILE A 409 -4.22 -35.05 22.44
N LEU A 410 -4.19 -36.22 21.82
CA LEU A 410 -5.39 -36.95 21.39
C LEU A 410 -5.05 -38.44 21.32
N ASP A 411 -4.77 -39.06 22.47
CA ASP A 411 -5.29 -40.38 22.89
C ASP A 411 -4.59 -40.79 24.19
N MET A 412 -5.05 -40.28 25.33
CA MET A 412 -4.58 -40.74 26.64
C MET A 412 -5.67 -41.57 27.30
N ASP A 413 -5.50 -42.90 27.22
CA ASP A 413 -6.25 -43.90 27.96
C ASP A 413 -6.34 -43.54 29.46
N GLN A 414 -7.49 -43.84 30.09
CA GLN A 414 -7.81 -43.51 31.49
C GLN A 414 -6.71 -43.96 32.47
N LYS A 415 -6.01 -45.06 32.15
CA LYS A 415 -4.92 -45.59 32.97
C LYS A 415 -3.70 -44.65 33.02
N SER A 416 -3.46 -43.87 31.98
CA SER A 416 -2.36 -42.90 31.92
C SER A 416 -2.68 -41.62 32.70
N GLN A 417 -3.96 -41.23 32.74
CA GLN A 417 -4.45 -40.13 33.57
C GLN A 417 -4.31 -40.44 35.07
N GLU A 418 -4.60 -41.69 35.48
CA GLU A 418 -4.40 -42.14 36.87
C GLU A 418 -2.92 -42.17 37.27
N ILE A 419 -2.02 -42.55 36.36
CA ILE A 419 -0.58 -42.58 36.64
C ILE A 419 -0.02 -41.15 36.76
N LEU A 420 -0.48 -40.21 35.93
CA LEU A 420 -0.05 -38.82 36.01
C LEU A 420 -0.59 -38.10 37.24
N THR A 421 -1.86 -38.33 37.60
CA THR A 421 -2.41 -37.78 38.86
C THR A 421 -1.73 -38.38 40.08
N LYS A 422 -1.37 -39.67 40.06
CA LYS A 422 -0.56 -40.28 41.12
C LYS A 422 0.84 -39.68 41.20
N LYS A 423 1.53 -39.46 40.08
CA LYS A 423 2.86 -38.82 40.04
C LYS A 423 2.83 -37.36 40.49
N MET A 424 1.81 -36.60 40.10
CA MET A 424 1.60 -35.22 40.55
C MET A 424 1.37 -35.16 42.07
N ARG A 425 0.61 -36.13 42.61
CA ARG A 425 0.36 -36.22 44.05
C ARG A 425 1.61 -36.63 44.82
N GLU A 426 2.39 -37.58 44.30
CA GLU A 426 3.69 -37.96 44.88
C GLU A 426 4.71 -36.81 44.82
N ALA A 427 4.71 -36.00 43.75
CA ALA A 427 5.56 -34.81 43.64
C ALA A 427 5.14 -33.71 44.64
N ALA A 428 3.84 -33.46 44.78
CA ALA A 428 3.31 -32.50 45.75
C ALA A 428 3.54 -32.94 47.20
N GLU A 429 3.43 -34.25 47.50
CA GLU A 429 3.78 -34.78 48.83
C GLU A 429 5.28 -34.65 49.11
N LYS A 430 6.13 -34.83 48.09
CA LYS A 430 7.59 -34.69 48.23
C LYS A 430 8.00 -33.22 48.42
N GLU A 431 7.36 -32.29 47.72
CA GLU A 431 7.55 -30.85 47.91
C GLU A 431 7.10 -30.38 49.32
N ASN A 432 5.98 -30.92 49.82
CA ASN A 432 5.49 -30.62 51.16
C ASN A 432 6.36 -31.24 52.29
N LEU A 433 7.03 -32.36 52.01
CA LEU A 433 8.04 -32.97 52.89
C LEU A 433 9.37 -32.19 52.90
N GLU A 434 9.76 -31.61 51.76
CA GLU A 434 10.96 -30.76 51.65
C GLU A 434 10.76 -29.40 52.34
N HIS A 435 9.54 -28.84 52.33
CA HIS A 435 9.24 -27.59 53.04
C HIS A 435 9.21 -27.71 54.57
N HIS A 436 8.92 -28.90 55.13
CA HIS A 436 9.04 -29.15 56.59
C HIS A 436 10.44 -29.56 57.07
N GLY A 437 11.42 -29.70 56.16
CA GLY A 437 12.83 -29.93 56.52
C GLY A 437 13.55 -28.65 56.97
N LEU A 438 13.11 -27.48 56.48
CA LEU A 438 13.71 -26.19 56.79
C LEU A 438 13.32 -25.67 58.19
N ASP A 439 12.09 -25.90 58.65
CA ASP A 439 11.67 -25.54 60.01
C ASP A 439 12.32 -26.41 61.10
N ARG A 440 12.77 -27.63 60.76
CA ARG A 440 13.51 -28.50 61.70
C ARG A 440 15.03 -28.23 61.74
N MET A 441 15.58 -27.50 60.76
CA MET A 441 16.98 -27.08 60.77
C MET A 441 17.22 -25.77 61.54
N LEU A 442 16.17 -24.97 61.77
CA LEU A 442 16.27 -23.73 62.56
C LEU A 442 16.11 -23.93 64.08
N ASP A 443 15.61 -25.09 64.53
CA ASP A 443 15.38 -25.38 65.95
C ASP A 443 16.40 -26.39 66.55
N GLN A 444 17.42 -26.81 65.78
CA GLN A 444 18.45 -27.77 66.23
C GLN A 444 19.84 -27.18 66.51
N ASP A 445 20.04 -25.87 66.36
CA ASP A 445 21.31 -25.19 66.71
C ASP A 445 21.27 -24.43 68.05
N ILE A 446 20.27 -24.68 68.90
CA ILE A 446 20.21 -24.16 70.28
C ILE A 446 19.99 -25.31 71.29
N ASP A 447 20.79 -26.37 71.23
CA ASP A 447 21.23 -27.03 72.46
C ASP A 447 22.44 -27.93 72.22
N GLN A 448 23.35 -27.97 73.19
CA GLN A 448 24.56 -28.82 73.29
C GLN A 448 25.88 -28.29 72.70
N SER A 449 26.64 -27.55 73.52
CA SER A 449 27.89 -28.11 74.09
C SER A 449 28.51 -27.15 75.12
N GLY A 450 28.51 -27.59 76.39
CA GLY A 450 29.27 -26.99 77.47
C GLY A 450 30.78 -27.17 77.30
N PRO A 451 31.60 -26.46 78.08
CA PRO A 451 33.02 -26.29 77.81
C PRO A 451 33.87 -27.46 78.36
N PRO A 452 34.97 -27.83 77.72
CA PRO A 452 36.05 -28.52 78.41
C PRO A 452 37.12 -27.52 78.89
N SER A 453 37.53 -27.74 80.12
CA SER A 453 38.63 -27.08 80.81
C SER A 453 39.96 -27.78 80.47
N SER A 454 41.02 -26.99 80.24
CA SER A 454 42.45 -27.28 80.53
C SER A 454 43.33 -26.12 80.01
N THR A 455 43.87 -25.24 80.86
CA THR A 455 45.21 -25.25 81.49
C THR A 455 46.44 -25.25 80.55
N PHE A 456 47.34 -24.31 80.86
CA PHE A 456 48.83 -24.27 80.69
C PHE A 456 49.48 -23.39 79.59
N SER A 457 49.86 -22.17 80.01
CA SER A 457 51.24 -21.64 80.17
C SER A 457 52.14 -21.24 78.98
N SER A 458 52.75 -20.05 79.18
CA SER A 458 54.03 -19.52 78.66
C SER A 458 54.00 -18.94 77.23
N ARG A 459 54.71 -17.88 76.83
CA ARG A 459 55.78 -17.02 77.41
C ARG A 459 55.94 -15.81 76.46
N SER A 460 56.41 -14.67 76.99
CA SER A 460 57.20 -13.56 76.37
C SER A 460 57.12 -13.32 74.85
N SER A 461 56.89 -12.10 74.37
CA SER A 461 57.76 -10.94 74.55
C SER A 461 57.02 -9.62 74.32
#